data_AF-A0A0K1PRS9-F1
#
_entry.id   AF-A0A0K1PRS9-F1
#
_cell.length_a   1.000
_cell.length_b   1.000
_cell.length_c   1.000
_cell.angle_alpha   90.00
_cell.angle_beta   90.00
_cell.angle_gamma   90.00
#
_symmetry.space_group_name_H-M   'P 1'
#
loop_
_entity.id
_entity.type
_entity.pdbx_description
1 polymer ?
#
loop_
_entity_poly.entity_id
_entity_poly.type
_entity_poly.pdbx_seq_one_letter_code
_entity_poly.pdbx_strand_id
1 'polypeptide(L)'
;MSRTRGHPPGCAFLPPRVNGTWREISGRVMPMSTAEFSHRLARIARLLATAMCAGTLVACGNVDGVSSTEAPGTVGTASPDFASAVATLVDFAWSGELLSDTDDPGVVRQLIQTQVLYSVGILNGDLSVGRYERLDISDIRISPAAQGGYRVAYRASLPVAWGNGATPPSSYPMTFPVRVDASAQQQFTRRYGAKCVSSDGGDLSAATQGEVGVMFLFYRPSQEGCVLAPEDVTKTTATTRVSAENTVGKYPEYDLVWRDRALEVVAVFGFEANPTPQDAGQHAYEQFLDATTAFLTSLQPDASKRAFIRGTREDGAPLAVLEAELPSGLRVRVNTTRVGTWLDSEGPAFDAWYERVTPRADLVFYSGHSGQGGNVRALMNRGTFVSSQYLLWVVNGCDTLAYIDRTLADRRALLNPDDPSGTKYMDTVSNALGSWFREGDQTGMRLVQELVTGGLEPSRSKSYQEIFAGVDRDQIIVVTGEEDNVFQPETGAGPPSVPTPQDPPSREGTPAGPGALDPKVENSDDGGCATGRSSRSPADLGTAFAVIAVSVLLARRALRGEGRSICRAAPPAPATK
;
A
#
# COMPACT_ATOMS: atom_id res chain seq x y z
N MET A 1 -7.29 71.29 -32.32
CA MET A 1 -7.64 70.62 -33.59
C MET A 1 -6.50 69.68 -33.99
N SER A 2 -6.85 68.53 -34.55
CA SER A 2 -5.99 67.54 -35.20
C SER A 2 -5.28 66.49 -34.33
N ARG A 3 -5.50 65.25 -34.78
CA ARG A 3 -5.06 63.94 -34.27
C ARG A 3 -3.58 63.69 -34.54
N THR A 4 -2.95 62.80 -33.75
CA THR A 4 -1.92 61.88 -34.26
C THR A 4 -1.93 60.56 -33.48
N ARG A 5 -1.73 59.48 -34.24
CA ARG A 5 -1.55 58.07 -33.82
C ARG A 5 -0.09 57.84 -33.39
N GLY A 6 0.14 56.83 -32.55
CA GLY A 6 1.45 56.20 -32.38
C GLY A 6 1.39 55.02 -31.39
N HIS A 7 1.70 53.82 -31.86
CA HIS A 7 1.73 52.53 -31.13
C HIS A 7 3.09 52.32 -30.39
N PRO A 8 3.25 51.25 -29.56
CA PRO A 8 3.99 51.26 -28.29
C PRO A 8 5.43 50.74 -28.37
N PRO A 9 6.22 50.82 -27.28
CA PRO A 9 7.43 50.02 -27.12
C PRO A 9 7.34 48.96 -26.01
N GLY A 10 7.82 47.76 -26.34
CA GLY A 10 9.03 47.21 -25.70
C GLY A 10 8.86 46.36 -24.44
N CYS A 11 8.98 45.05 -24.63
CA CYS A 11 9.21 44.03 -23.60
C CYS A 11 10.54 44.27 -22.85
N ALA A 12 10.54 44.05 -21.53
CA ALA A 12 11.73 43.92 -20.71
C ALA A 12 11.74 42.53 -20.04
N PHE A 13 12.80 41.76 -20.30
CA PHE A 13 13.14 40.50 -19.63
C PHE A 13 13.95 40.81 -18.36
N LEU A 14 13.55 40.24 -17.22
CA LEU A 14 14.34 40.19 -15.97
C LEU A 14 14.63 38.71 -15.62
N PRO A 15 15.84 38.38 -15.13
CA PRO A 15 16.23 37.02 -14.78
C PRO A 15 15.68 36.57 -13.40
N PRO A 16 15.53 35.25 -13.16
CA PRO A 16 14.89 34.73 -11.96
C PRO A 16 15.78 34.81 -10.72
N ARG A 17 15.21 35.30 -9.61
CA ARG A 17 15.76 35.11 -8.27
C ARG A 17 15.26 33.78 -7.71
N VAL A 18 16.19 32.90 -7.35
CA VAL A 18 15.95 31.73 -6.52
C VAL A 18 16.10 32.16 -5.06
N ASN A 19 15.02 32.10 -4.29
CA ASN A 19 15.01 32.06 -2.82
C ASN A 19 13.59 31.66 -2.38
N GLY A 20 13.43 30.40 -1.95
CA GLY A 20 12.20 29.88 -1.37
C GLY A 20 12.49 29.22 -0.02
N THR A 21 12.43 30.02 1.04
CA THR A 21 12.30 29.55 2.42
C THR A 21 10.83 29.27 2.71
N TRP A 22 10.51 28.09 3.25
CA TRP A 22 9.17 27.73 3.72
C TRP A 22 8.79 28.51 4.99
N ARG A 23 8.02 29.59 4.82
CA ARG A 23 7.07 30.15 5.80
C ARG A 23 5.99 30.91 5.02
N GLU A 24 4.75 30.78 5.47
CA GLU A 24 3.51 31.46 5.02
C GLU A 24 2.74 30.84 3.83
N ILE A 25 1.86 29.89 4.17
CA ILE A 25 0.55 29.74 3.50
C ILE A 25 -0.52 30.07 4.55
N SER A 26 -0.86 31.34 4.64
CA SER A 26 -2.16 31.79 5.16
C SER A 26 -2.89 32.45 4.00
N GLY A 27 -3.90 31.76 3.48
CA GLY A 27 -4.72 32.22 2.36
C GLY A 27 -5.43 33.54 2.68
N ARG A 28 -5.51 34.40 1.66
CA ARG A 28 -6.32 35.62 1.65
C ARG A 28 -7.79 35.28 1.84
N VAL A 29 -8.29 35.47 3.06
CA VAL A 29 -9.71 35.68 3.33
C VAL A 29 -10.00 37.17 3.09
N MET A 30 -10.86 37.49 2.13
CA MET A 30 -11.42 38.84 2.00
C MET A 30 -12.27 39.15 3.25
N PRO A 31 -12.18 40.34 3.86
CA PRO A 31 -12.99 40.67 5.02
C PRO A 31 -14.45 40.80 4.58
N MET A 32 -15.27 39.84 5.00
CA MET A 32 -16.73 39.92 4.91
C MET A 32 -17.20 40.89 6.01
N SER A 33 -18.04 41.86 5.67
CA SER A 33 -18.53 42.82 6.66
C SER A 33 -19.44 42.13 7.68
N THR A 34 -19.43 42.60 8.94
CA THR A 34 -20.28 42.11 10.03
C THR A 34 -21.79 42.18 9.71
N ALA A 35 -22.18 43.03 8.76
CA ALA A 35 -23.54 43.14 8.24
C ALA A 35 -23.95 41.95 7.35
N GLU A 36 -23.04 41.42 6.53
CA GLU A 36 -23.32 40.27 5.64
C GLU A 36 -23.40 38.95 6.39
N PHE A 37 -22.60 38.78 7.45
CA PHE A 37 -22.65 37.60 8.32
C PHE A 37 -23.98 37.52 9.10
N SER A 38 -24.46 38.67 9.60
CA SER A 38 -25.74 38.75 10.33
C SER A 38 -26.94 38.46 9.42
N HIS A 39 -26.89 38.87 8.15
CA HIS A 39 -27.97 38.64 7.20
C HIS A 39 -28.09 37.17 6.75
N ARG A 40 -26.96 36.43 6.71
CA ARG A 40 -26.94 35.00 6.37
C ARG A 40 -27.38 34.12 7.54
N LEU A 41 -26.98 34.45 8.77
CA LEU A 41 -27.46 33.76 9.98
C LEU A 41 -28.97 33.94 10.19
N ALA A 42 -29.51 35.14 9.92
CA ALA A 42 -30.95 35.38 10.03
C ALA A 42 -31.79 34.59 8.99
N ARG A 43 -31.23 34.25 7.82
CA ARG A 43 -31.90 33.42 6.81
C ARG A 43 -31.84 31.93 7.16
N ILE A 44 -30.74 31.44 7.72
CA ILE A 44 -30.58 30.05 8.18
C ILE A 44 -31.47 29.79 9.41
N ALA A 45 -31.55 30.74 10.34
CA ALA A 45 -32.44 30.64 11.51
C ALA A 45 -33.93 30.63 11.11
N ARG A 46 -34.33 31.34 10.05
CA ARG A 46 -35.72 31.33 9.54
C ARG A 46 -36.08 30.02 8.81
N LEU A 47 -35.12 29.37 8.14
CA LEU A 47 -35.33 28.07 7.49
C LEU A 47 -35.39 26.91 8.50
N LEU A 48 -34.62 26.99 9.60
CA LEU A 48 -34.68 25.99 10.68
C LEU A 48 -35.96 26.14 11.55
N ALA A 49 -36.49 27.35 11.72
CA ALA A 49 -37.71 27.58 12.48
C ALA A 49 -39.00 27.10 11.77
N THR A 50 -38.97 26.82 10.46
CA THR A 50 -40.15 26.33 9.72
C THR A 50 -40.23 24.79 9.65
N ALA A 51 -39.16 24.07 9.99
CA ALA A 51 -39.11 22.60 9.95
C ALA A 51 -39.49 21.93 11.28
N MET A 52 -39.74 22.68 12.36
CA MET A 52 -39.98 22.14 13.71
C MET A 52 -41.44 22.14 14.19
N CYS A 53 -42.43 22.51 13.35
CA CYS A 53 -43.84 22.63 13.76
C CYS A 53 -44.78 21.50 13.30
N ALA A 54 -44.28 20.34 12.89
CA ALA A 54 -45.15 19.20 12.53
C ALA A 54 -44.65 17.90 13.17
N GLY A 55 -45.05 17.65 14.41
CA GLY A 55 -44.78 16.37 15.07
C GLY A 55 -44.94 16.38 16.59
N THR A 56 -46.15 16.61 17.10
CA THR A 56 -46.51 16.29 18.49
C THR A 56 -47.66 15.31 18.52
N LEU A 57 -47.38 14.05 18.85
CA LEU A 57 -48.29 13.17 19.59
C LEU A 57 -47.49 12.11 20.39
N VAL A 58 -47.44 12.36 21.71
CA VAL A 58 -47.54 11.42 22.85
C VAL A 58 -46.57 10.23 22.97
N ALA A 59 -45.66 10.31 23.94
CA ALA A 59 -45.57 9.38 25.08
C ALA A 59 -44.55 9.89 26.14
N CYS A 60 -45.02 10.16 27.35
CA CYS A 60 -44.18 10.46 28.51
C CYS A 60 -43.64 9.15 29.11
N GLY A 61 -42.33 9.02 29.21
CA GLY A 61 -41.65 8.00 29.99
C GLY A 61 -40.39 8.60 30.62
N ASN A 62 -40.33 8.62 31.95
CA ASN A 62 -39.23 9.15 32.76
C ASN A 62 -37.88 8.55 32.35
N VAL A 63 -36.87 9.41 32.22
CA VAL A 63 -35.47 9.00 32.02
C VAL A 63 -34.72 9.32 33.30
N ASP A 64 -34.56 8.30 34.16
CA ASP A 64 -33.59 8.34 35.25
C ASP A 64 -32.18 8.29 34.64
N GLY A 65 -31.30 9.14 35.16
CA GLY A 65 -29.93 9.31 34.69
C GLY A 65 -29.11 8.03 34.83
N VAL A 66 -28.63 7.51 33.70
CA VAL A 66 -27.62 6.47 33.64
C VAL A 66 -26.26 7.14 33.51
N SER A 67 -25.50 7.11 34.61
CA SER A 67 -24.06 7.33 34.63
C SER A 67 -23.39 6.16 33.90
N SER A 68 -22.94 6.38 32.66
CA SER A 68 -22.18 5.40 31.88
C SER A 68 -20.74 5.37 32.38
N THR A 69 -20.48 4.52 33.35
CA THR A 69 -19.14 3.97 33.60
C THR A 69 -18.96 2.85 32.58
N GLU A 70 -18.28 3.13 31.47
CA GLU A 70 -17.89 2.09 30.51
C GLU A 70 -16.93 1.13 31.21
N ALA A 71 -17.40 -0.09 31.46
CA ALA A 71 -16.54 -1.20 31.81
C ALA A 71 -15.66 -1.55 30.59
N PRO A 72 -14.40 -2.00 30.79
CA PRO A 72 -13.57 -2.49 29.71
C PRO A 72 -14.30 -3.64 29.00
N GLY A 73 -14.64 -3.42 27.73
CA GLY A 73 -15.40 -4.34 26.91
C GLY A 73 -14.76 -5.72 26.92
N THR A 74 -15.57 -6.74 27.20
CA THR A 74 -15.27 -8.12 26.85
C THR A 74 -14.87 -8.17 25.38
N VAL A 75 -13.62 -8.57 25.11
CA VAL A 75 -13.14 -8.92 23.78
C VAL A 75 -14.12 -9.96 23.24
N GLY A 76 -14.99 -9.53 22.33
CA GLY A 76 -15.87 -10.45 21.61
C GLY A 76 -14.99 -11.51 20.96
N THR A 77 -15.40 -12.78 21.02
CA THR A 77 -14.72 -13.85 20.29
C THR A 77 -14.65 -13.43 18.83
N ALA A 78 -13.46 -13.09 18.35
CA ALA A 78 -13.26 -12.66 16.97
C ALA A 78 -13.78 -13.77 16.04
N SER A 79 -14.63 -13.39 15.09
CA SER A 79 -15.06 -14.29 14.02
C SER A 79 -13.83 -14.61 13.17
N PRO A 80 -13.63 -15.86 12.74
CA PRO A 80 -12.45 -16.21 11.99
C PRO A 80 -12.49 -15.63 10.59
N ASP A 81 -11.55 -14.71 10.31
CA ASP A 81 -11.52 -13.81 9.15
C ASP A 81 -10.18 -13.83 8.39
N PHE A 82 -9.42 -14.93 8.46
CA PHE A 82 -8.10 -15.01 7.83
C PHE A 82 -7.90 -16.30 7.01
N ALA A 83 -7.86 -16.16 5.69
CA ALA A 83 -7.51 -17.25 4.77
C ALA A 83 -6.17 -16.96 4.05
N SER A 84 -5.31 -17.96 3.95
CA SER A 84 -4.11 -17.93 3.10
C SER A 84 -3.76 -19.34 2.63
N ALA A 85 -3.12 -19.44 1.46
CA ALA A 85 -2.59 -20.70 0.95
C ALA A 85 -1.26 -21.10 1.61
N VAL A 86 -0.52 -20.12 2.16
CA VAL A 86 0.87 -20.33 2.65
C VAL A 86 1.18 -19.68 4.00
N ALA A 87 0.34 -18.75 4.48
CA ALA A 87 0.51 -18.16 5.80
C ALA A 87 -0.46 -18.75 6.83
N THR A 88 -0.04 -18.73 8.09
CA THR A 88 -0.90 -18.93 9.26
C THR A 88 -0.96 -17.64 10.05
N LEU A 89 -2.14 -17.23 10.52
CA LEU A 89 -2.27 -16.08 11.41
C LEU A 89 -1.85 -16.45 12.83
N VAL A 90 -0.98 -15.63 13.41
CA VAL A 90 -0.37 -15.85 14.73
C VAL A 90 -0.49 -14.58 15.55
N ASP A 91 -1.02 -14.67 16.77
CA ASP A 91 -1.09 -13.53 17.67
C ASP A 91 0.25 -13.37 18.39
N PHE A 92 0.88 -12.20 18.22
CA PHE A 92 2.08 -11.81 18.96
C PHE A 92 1.67 -10.90 20.11
N ALA A 93 2.13 -11.18 21.33
CA ALA A 93 1.90 -10.32 22.50
C ALA A 93 3.19 -10.04 23.26
N TRP A 94 3.45 -8.77 23.59
CA TRP A 94 4.67 -8.36 24.30
C TRP A 94 4.45 -7.14 25.21
N SER A 95 5.44 -6.89 26.06
CA SER A 95 5.61 -5.61 26.76
C SER A 95 6.72 -4.81 26.09
N GLY A 96 6.46 -3.56 25.77
CA GLY A 96 7.39 -2.67 25.08
C GLY A 96 7.73 -1.43 25.89
N GLU A 97 8.77 -0.73 25.46
CA GLU A 97 9.21 0.53 26.05
C GLU A 97 9.75 1.48 24.98
N LEU A 98 9.50 2.78 25.13
CA LEU A 98 10.18 3.82 24.36
C LEU A 98 10.49 5.06 25.23
N LEU A 99 11.35 5.92 24.73
CA LEU A 99 11.59 7.26 25.26
C LEU A 99 10.88 8.31 24.40
N SER A 100 10.23 9.26 25.05
CA SER A 100 9.45 10.34 24.45
C SER A 100 9.85 11.69 25.05
N ASP A 101 9.79 12.76 24.26
CA ASP A 101 10.00 14.13 24.76
C ASP A 101 8.68 14.79 25.23
N THR A 102 7.56 14.06 25.16
CA THR A 102 6.23 14.49 25.59
C THR A 102 5.54 13.41 26.42
N ASP A 103 4.67 13.83 27.35
CA ASP A 103 3.72 12.99 28.09
C ASP A 103 2.29 13.10 27.56
N ASP A 104 2.06 13.83 26.47
CA ASP A 104 0.75 13.90 25.82
C ASP A 104 0.30 12.48 25.39
N PRO A 105 -0.80 11.93 25.94
CA PRO A 105 -1.18 10.55 25.66
C PRO A 105 -1.49 10.26 24.19
N GLY A 106 -2.00 11.26 23.46
CA GLY A 106 -2.32 11.13 22.04
C GLY A 106 -1.06 11.00 21.19
N VAL A 107 -0.09 11.88 21.41
CA VAL A 107 1.22 11.84 20.74
C VAL A 107 2.01 10.60 21.16
N VAL A 108 1.99 10.23 22.44
CA VAL A 108 2.66 9.01 22.93
C VAL A 108 2.11 7.77 22.25
N ARG A 109 0.79 7.64 22.08
CA ARG A 109 0.20 6.52 21.34
C ARG A 109 0.69 6.45 19.90
N GLN A 110 0.79 7.59 19.20
CA GLN A 110 1.33 7.66 17.84
C GLN A 110 2.82 7.26 17.78
N LEU A 111 3.61 7.65 18.78
CA LEU A 111 5.00 7.22 18.90
C LEU A 111 5.10 5.70 19.13
N ILE A 112 4.24 5.12 19.96
CA ILE A 112 4.19 3.65 20.11
C ILE A 112 3.87 2.99 18.76
N GLN A 113 2.84 3.45 18.05
CA GLN A 113 2.49 2.90 16.73
C GLN A 113 3.67 3.01 15.75
N THR A 114 4.39 4.14 15.75
CA THR A 114 5.57 4.36 14.90
C THR A 114 6.72 3.43 15.28
N GLN A 115 6.93 3.15 16.57
CA GLN A 115 7.90 2.16 17.01
C GLN A 115 7.50 0.75 16.56
N VAL A 116 6.23 0.38 16.74
CA VAL A 116 5.72 -0.93 16.33
C VAL A 116 5.79 -1.11 14.82
N LEU A 117 5.72 -0.06 14.00
CA LEU A 117 5.93 -0.14 12.53
C LEU A 117 7.28 -0.74 12.14
N TYR A 118 8.33 -0.64 12.97
CA TYR A 118 9.59 -1.36 12.72
C TYR A 118 9.44 -2.88 12.74
N SER A 119 8.31 -3.41 13.27
CA SER A 119 8.02 -4.83 13.18
C SER A 119 7.78 -5.29 11.73
N VAL A 120 7.36 -4.42 10.81
CA VAL A 120 7.27 -4.75 9.36
C VAL A 120 8.61 -5.27 8.87
N GLY A 121 9.69 -4.50 9.04
CA GLY A 121 11.02 -4.94 8.62
C GLY A 121 11.53 -6.15 9.40
N ILE A 122 11.28 -6.20 10.71
CA ILE A 122 11.70 -7.34 11.54
C ILE A 122 11.07 -8.64 11.01
N LEU A 123 9.74 -8.64 10.83
CA LEU A 123 8.96 -9.79 10.40
C LEU A 123 9.21 -10.15 8.93
N ASN A 124 9.44 -9.16 8.06
CA ASN A 124 9.80 -9.40 6.66
C ASN A 124 11.11 -10.22 6.53
N GLY A 125 12.01 -10.14 7.52
CA GLY A 125 13.20 -10.99 7.59
C GLY A 125 12.89 -12.48 7.74
N ASP A 126 11.70 -12.81 8.23
CA ASP A 126 11.17 -14.15 8.42
C ASP A 126 9.88 -14.37 7.61
N LEU A 127 9.83 -13.78 6.41
CA LEU A 127 8.73 -13.97 5.44
C LEU A 127 7.33 -13.74 6.04
N SER A 128 7.17 -12.72 6.88
CA SER A 128 5.95 -12.49 7.65
C SER A 128 5.65 -11.00 7.77
N VAL A 129 4.39 -10.63 8.04
CA VAL A 129 4.04 -9.23 8.34
C VAL A 129 2.89 -9.12 9.32
N GLY A 130 2.87 -8.02 10.08
CA GLY A 130 1.79 -7.68 11.00
C GLY A 130 0.55 -7.14 10.30
N ARG A 131 -0.61 -7.43 10.87
CA ARG A 131 -1.95 -6.94 10.51
C ARG A 131 -2.29 -5.73 11.40
N TYR A 132 -1.82 -4.55 10.99
CA TYR A 132 -1.73 -3.36 11.86
C TYR A 132 -3.06 -2.70 12.20
N GLU A 133 -4.10 -2.90 11.41
CA GLU A 133 -5.46 -2.47 11.76
C GLU A 133 -6.03 -3.22 12.96
N ARG A 134 -5.44 -4.38 13.30
CA ARG A 134 -5.74 -5.18 14.50
C ARG A 134 -4.72 -4.97 15.62
N LEU A 135 -3.80 -4.01 15.51
CA LEU A 135 -2.84 -3.69 16.57
C LEU A 135 -3.57 -3.16 17.81
N ASP A 136 -3.52 -3.92 18.90
CA ASP A 136 -3.96 -3.46 20.21
C ASP A 136 -2.78 -2.89 21.00
N ILE A 137 -2.98 -1.70 21.56
CA ILE A 137 -2.01 -1.03 22.46
C ILE A 137 -2.74 -0.63 23.74
N SER A 138 -2.28 -1.21 24.85
CA SER A 138 -2.88 -1.10 26.18
C SER A 138 -1.82 -0.86 27.26
N ASP A 139 -2.27 -0.65 28.50
CA ASP A 139 -1.41 -0.46 29.69
C ASP A 139 -0.31 0.61 29.52
N ILE A 140 -0.60 1.71 28.82
CA ILE A 140 0.37 2.80 28.61
C ILE A 140 0.66 3.49 29.94
N ARG A 141 1.93 3.47 30.35
CA ARG A 141 2.43 4.13 31.56
C ARG A 141 3.55 5.09 31.20
N ILE A 142 3.38 6.35 31.61
CA ILE A 142 4.32 7.42 31.34
C ILE A 142 4.98 7.82 32.66
N SER A 143 6.30 7.93 32.67
CA SER A 143 7.07 8.31 33.86
C SER A 143 8.27 9.19 33.47
N PRO A 144 8.75 10.10 34.33
CA PRO A 144 9.94 10.90 34.03
C PRO A 144 11.17 10.02 33.79
N ALA A 145 11.94 10.32 32.74
CA ALA A 145 13.20 9.64 32.45
C ALA A 145 14.39 10.34 33.12
N ALA A 146 15.42 9.58 33.50
CA ALA A 146 16.60 10.10 34.21
C ALA A 146 17.39 11.16 33.43
N GLN A 147 17.31 11.17 32.10
CA GLN A 147 18.03 12.08 31.21
C GLN A 147 17.16 13.22 30.68
N GLY A 148 15.99 13.46 31.31
CA GLY A 148 14.95 14.33 30.77
C GLY A 148 14.03 13.60 29.79
N GLY A 149 12.87 14.19 29.53
CA GLY A 149 11.78 13.54 28.81
C GLY A 149 11.09 12.45 29.65
N TYR A 150 10.47 11.50 28.97
CA TYR A 150 9.58 10.50 29.55
C TYR A 150 9.94 9.09 29.07
N ARG A 151 9.87 8.13 29.99
CA ARG A 151 9.84 6.70 29.72
C ARG A 151 8.39 6.25 29.58
N VAL A 152 8.08 5.62 28.47
CA VAL A 152 6.77 5.07 28.15
C VAL A 152 6.86 3.55 28.13
N ALA A 153 6.15 2.88 29.02
CA ALA A 153 5.96 1.42 28.99
C ALA A 153 4.56 1.09 28.47
N TYR A 154 4.41 0.02 27.70
CA TYR A 154 3.12 -0.39 27.13
C TYR A 154 3.02 -1.90 26.96
N ARG A 155 1.80 -2.41 26.76
CA ARG A 155 1.54 -3.74 26.19
C ARG A 155 1.03 -3.60 24.77
N ALA A 156 1.45 -4.53 23.91
CA ALA A 156 0.96 -4.60 22.55
C ALA A 156 0.60 -6.04 22.17
N SER A 157 -0.42 -6.15 21.33
CA SER A 157 -0.82 -7.39 20.67
C SER A 157 -0.99 -7.13 19.17
N LEU A 158 -0.37 -7.96 18.33
CA LEU A 158 -0.37 -7.81 16.88
C LEU A 158 -0.59 -9.18 16.23
N PRO A 159 -1.69 -9.38 15.48
CA PRO A 159 -1.82 -10.54 14.61
C PRO A 159 -0.80 -10.45 13.46
N VAL A 160 -0.15 -11.57 13.16
CA VAL A 160 0.93 -11.67 12.17
C VAL A 160 0.61 -12.77 11.17
N ALA A 161 0.61 -12.44 9.88
CA ALA A 161 0.61 -13.43 8.82
C ALA A 161 1.99 -14.09 8.78
N TRP A 162 2.10 -15.27 9.39
CA TRP A 162 3.34 -16.02 9.49
C TRP A 162 3.54 -16.91 8.26
N GLY A 163 4.48 -16.53 7.40
CA GLY A 163 4.79 -17.26 6.16
C GLY A 163 5.89 -18.31 6.27
N ASN A 164 6.64 -18.32 7.37
CA ASN A 164 7.81 -19.18 7.54
C ASN A 164 7.42 -20.56 8.11
N GLY A 165 6.61 -21.29 7.33
CA GLY A 165 6.18 -22.66 7.64
C GLY A 165 4.97 -22.76 8.57
N ALA A 166 4.49 -24.00 8.75
CA ALA A 166 3.21 -24.29 9.42
C ALA A 166 3.25 -24.14 10.96
N THR A 167 4.43 -24.13 11.58
CA THR A 167 4.56 -24.04 13.04
C THR A 167 5.29 -22.76 13.43
N PRO A 168 4.58 -21.72 13.91
CA PRO A 168 5.24 -20.52 14.39
C PRO A 168 6.04 -20.81 15.67
N PRO A 169 7.15 -20.06 15.91
CA PRO A 169 7.94 -20.24 17.12
C PRO A 169 7.13 -19.76 18.33
N SER A 170 7.14 -20.47 19.46
CA SER A 170 6.38 -20.11 20.68
C SER A 170 6.74 -18.74 21.28
N SER A 171 7.90 -18.21 20.90
CA SER A 171 8.37 -16.88 21.27
C SER A 171 9.21 -16.29 20.14
N TYR A 172 9.14 -14.97 19.96
CA TYR A 172 9.85 -14.27 18.90
C TYR A 172 10.59 -13.03 19.42
N PRO A 173 11.93 -12.95 19.27
CA PRO A 173 12.71 -11.81 19.74
C PRO A 173 12.48 -10.58 18.85
N MET A 174 12.27 -9.41 19.46
CA MET A 174 12.09 -8.15 18.73
C MET A 174 13.03 -7.08 19.29
N THR A 175 13.61 -6.29 18.40
CA THR A 175 14.52 -5.17 18.75
C THR A 175 14.04 -3.91 18.09
N PHE A 176 13.48 -2.97 18.85
CA PHE A 176 12.93 -1.71 18.33
C PHE A 176 13.85 -0.53 18.63
N PRO A 177 13.84 0.54 17.81
CA PRO A 177 14.48 1.81 18.19
C PRO A 177 13.86 2.36 19.48
N VAL A 178 14.68 2.84 20.41
CA VAL A 178 14.17 3.36 21.69
C VAL A 178 13.49 4.73 21.56
N ARG A 179 13.84 5.51 20.53
CA ARG A 179 13.21 6.80 20.18
C ARG A 179 12.79 6.78 18.72
N VAL A 180 11.60 7.30 18.45
CA VAL A 180 11.01 7.29 17.10
C VAL A 180 10.34 8.62 16.72
N ASP A 181 10.66 9.71 17.42
CA ASP A 181 10.38 11.04 16.88
C ASP A 181 11.14 11.25 15.55
N ALA A 182 10.69 12.21 14.74
CA ALA A 182 11.24 12.43 13.41
C ALA A 182 12.77 12.65 13.41
N SER A 183 13.30 13.37 14.41
CA SER A 183 14.73 13.64 14.50
C SER A 183 15.54 12.40 14.91
N ALA A 184 15.00 11.58 15.82
CA ALA A 184 15.60 10.33 16.24
C ALA A 184 15.59 9.29 15.13
N GLN A 185 14.51 9.17 14.36
CA GLN A 185 14.46 8.28 13.20
C GLN A 185 15.56 8.60 12.18
N GLN A 186 15.77 9.88 11.86
CA GLN A 186 16.87 10.28 10.97
C GLN A 186 18.25 9.92 11.53
N GLN A 187 18.45 10.10 12.84
CA GLN A 187 19.72 9.75 13.50
C GLN A 187 19.94 8.23 13.49
N PHE A 188 18.89 7.47 13.78
CA PHE A 188 18.90 6.01 13.74
C PHE A 188 19.22 5.50 12.34
N THR A 189 18.56 6.02 11.30
CA THR A 189 18.84 5.69 9.90
C THR A 189 20.27 6.05 9.49
N ARG A 190 20.76 7.24 9.85
CA ARG A 190 22.16 7.59 9.56
C ARG A 190 23.17 6.66 10.24
N ARG A 191 22.89 6.22 11.46
CA ARG A 191 23.79 5.37 12.24
C ARG A 191 23.76 3.90 11.79
N TYR A 192 22.59 3.39 11.40
CA TYR A 192 22.37 1.95 11.20
C TYR A 192 21.90 1.56 9.79
N GLY A 193 21.45 2.51 8.97
CA GLY A 193 20.84 2.29 7.66
C GLY A 193 21.75 1.69 6.59
N ALA A 194 23.05 1.60 6.82
CA ALA A 194 23.99 0.92 5.93
C ALA A 194 24.17 -0.58 6.24
N LYS A 195 23.82 -1.02 7.47
CA LYS A 195 24.18 -2.35 7.99
C LYS A 195 23.02 -3.11 8.64
N CYS A 196 21.95 -2.43 8.99
CA CYS A 196 20.79 -3.01 9.67
C CYS A 196 19.53 -2.95 8.80
N VAL A 197 19.71 -2.93 7.48
CA VAL A 197 18.63 -2.98 6.49
C VAL A 197 18.88 -4.12 5.50
N SER A 198 17.80 -4.69 4.93
CA SER A 198 17.93 -5.68 3.85
C SER A 198 18.66 -5.10 2.65
N SER A 199 19.21 -5.97 1.80
CA SER A 199 19.86 -5.59 0.54
C SER A 199 18.99 -4.70 -0.33
N ASP A 200 17.68 -4.98 -0.34
CA ASP A 200 16.70 -4.32 -1.21
C ASP A 200 16.45 -2.87 -0.78
N GLY A 201 16.71 -2.54 0.49
CA GLY A 201 16.70 -1.16 0.98
C GLY A 201 17.92 -0.35 0.53
N GLY A 202 18.96 -1.00 0.03
CA GLY A 202 20.23 -0.36 -0.30
C GLY A 202 20.90 0.32 0.90
N ASP A 203 21.81 1.26 0.63
CA ASP A 203 22.43 2.08 1.67
C ASP A 203 21.57 3.31 1.99
N LEU A 204 20.75 3.19 3.04
CA LEU A 204 19.91 4.30 3.52
C LEU A 204 20.70 5.35 4.31
N SER A 205 21.99 5.16 4.57
CA SER A 205 22.80 6.12 5.33
C SER A 205 23.21 7.35 4.52
N ALA A 206 23.32 7.21 3.19
CA ALA A 206 23.84 8.23 2.30
C ALA A 206 22.77 8.89 1.41
N ALA A 207 21.69 8.19 1.07
CA ALA A 207 20.79 8.56 -0.04
C ALA A 207 19.51 9.32 0.33
N THR A 208 19.07 9.32 1.60
CA THR A 208 17.74 9.82 1.99
C THR A 208 17.80 10.87 3.11
N GLN A 209 18.59 11.93 2.93
CA GLN A 209 18.63 13.05 3.89
C GLN A 209 17.28 13.80 4.06
N GLY A 210 16.23 13.43 3.33
CA GLY A 210 14.87 13.98 3.45
C GLY A 210 13.75 12.98 3.77
N GLU A 211 13.96 11.66 3.60
CA GLU A 211 12.89 10.67 3.77
C GLU A 211 12.97 10.03 5.16
N VAL A 212 12.45 10.76 6.14
CA VAL A 212 12.17 10.18 7.46
C VAL A 212 11.24 9.00 7.29
N GLY A 213 11.56 7.89 7.93
CA GLY A 213 10.61 6.78 8.07
C GLY A 213 10.58 5.78 6.93
N VAL A 214 11.61 5.66 6.09
CA VAL A 214 11.69 4.50 5.14
C VAL A 214 12.37 3.27 5.75
N MET A 215 13.22 3.47 6.78
CA MET A 215 14.03 2.39 7.34
C MET A 215 13.19 1.28 7.99
N PHE A 216 12.01 1.58 8.54
CA PHE A 216 11.18 0.58 9.22
C PHE A 216 10.84 -0.62 8.32
N LEU A 217 10.69 -0.37 7.01
CA LEU A 217 10.35 -1.37 5.99
C LEU A 217 11.49 -2.37 5.76
N PHE A 218 12.71 -1.84 5.67
CA PHE A 218 13.90 -2.62 5.36
C PHE A 218 14.67 -3.06 6.61
N TYR A 219 14.28 -2.62 7.80
CA TYR A 219 15.02 -2.88 9.02
C TYR A 219 15.18 -4.38 9.30
N ARG A 220 16.42 -4.84 9.52
CA ARG A 220 16.78 -6.23 9.82
C ARG A 220 17.76 -6.26 11.00
N PRO A 221 17.28 -6.15 12.25
CA PRO A 221 18.17 -6.07 13.41
C PRO A 221 18.95 -7.36 13.69
N SER A 222 18.43 -8.49 13.22
CA SER A 222 19.02 -9.83 13.44
C SER A 222 19.98 -10.25 12.34
N GLN A 223 20.16 -9.44 11.29
CA GLN A 223 21.03 -9.82 10.17
C GLN A 223 22.52 -9.72 10.54
N GLU A 224 23.33 -10.50 9.85
CA GLU A 224 24.77 -10.49 10.04
C GLU A 224 25.36 -9.08 9.80
N GLY A 225 26.26 -8.66 10.69
CA GLY A 225 26.92 -7.35 10.60
C GLY A 225 26.10 -6.17 11.13
N CYS A 226 24.81 -6.35 11.47
CA CYS A 226 24.04 -5.34 12.19
C CYS A 226 24.44 -5.33 13.68
N VAL A 227 25.06 -4.23 14.12
CA VAL A 227 25.45 -4.04 15.52
C VAL A 227 24.80 -2.77 16.04
N LEU A 228 23.73 -2.95 16.81
CA LEU A 228 22.95 -1.88 17.43
C LEU A 228 23.52 -1.55 18.80
N ALA A 229 23.71 -0.26 19.09
CA ALA A 229 24.16 0.16 20.40
C ALA A 229 23.03 -0.01 21.43
N PRO A 230 23.31 -0.56 22.63
CA PRO A 230 22.27 -0.84 23.62
C PRO A 230 21.44 0.38 24.02
N GLU A 231 22.02 1.58 23.97
CA GLU A 231 21.35 2.84 24.30
C GLU A 231 20.34 3.31 23.23
N ASP A 232 20.41 2.78 22.01
CA ASP A 232 19.55 3.22 20.89
C ASP A 232 18.35 2.29 20.67
N VAL A 233 18.28 1.15 21.38
CA VAL A 233 17.26 0.13 21.15
C VAL A 233 16.64 -0.40 22.44
N THR A 234 15.40 -0.84 22.33
CA THR A 234 14.75 -1.71 23.31
C THR A 234 14.68 -3.13 22.75
N LYS A 235 14.92 -4.12 23.60
CA LYS A 235 14.79 -5.55 23.25
C LYS A 235 13.65 -6.14 24.04
N THR A 236 12.79 -6.88 23.36
CA THR A 236 11.65 -7.58 23.96
C THR A 236 11.47 -8.95 23.30
N THR A 237 10.55 -9.74 23.82
CA THR A 237 10.20 -11.05 23.26
C THR A 237 8.68 -11.16 23.23
N ALA A 238 8.13 -11.35 22.03
CA ALA A 238 6.73 -11.69 21.87
C ALA A 238 6.50 -13.13 22.30
N THR A 239 5.42 -13.36 23.04
CA THR A 239 4.80 -14.68 23.11
C THR A 239 3.92 -14.83 21.88
N THR A 240 3.91 -16.01 21.26
CA THR A 240 3.09 -16.27 20.09
C THR A 240 2.05 -17.35 20.37
N ARG A 241 0.94 -17.29 19.65
CA ARG A 241 -0.03 -18.38 19.57
C ARG A 241 -0.68 -18.40 18.20
N VAL A 242 -1.00 -19.58 17.68
CA VAL A 242 -1.85 -19.66 16.48
C VAL A 242 -3.19 -19.00 16.79
N SER A 243 -3.60 -18.06 15.94
CA SER A 243 -4.86 -17.35 16.12
C SER A 243 -6.05 -18.26 15.82
N ALA A 244 -7.13 -18.09 16.58
CA ALA A 244 -8.40 -18.73 16.28
C ALA A 244 -9.06 -18.13 15.03
N GLU A 245 -8.54 -17.03 14.49
CA GLU A 245 -9.10 -16.34 13.32
C GLU A 245 -8.77 -17.03 11.98
N ASN A 246 -7.90 -18.03 11.97
CA ASN A 246 -7.58 -18.79 10.77
C ASN A 246 -8.81 -19.54 10.23
N THR A 247 -9.04 -19.45 8.93
CA THR A 247 -10.07 -20.18 8.20
C THR A 247 -9.48 -21.09 7.12
N VAL A 248 -10.27 -22.06 6.69
CA VAL A 248 -9.94 -22.97 5.60
C VAL A 248 -11.17 -23.22 4.72
N GLY A 249 -10.96 -23.42 3.41
CA GLY A 249 -12.03 -23.85 2.50
C GLY A 249 -13.10 -22.78 2.29
N LYS A 250 -12.68 -21.51 2.30
CA LYS A 250 -13.56 -20.36 2.13
C LYS A 250 -13.50 -19.85 0.70
N TYR A 251 -14.63 -19.43 0.17
CA TYR A 251 -14.82 -19.10 -1.25
C TYR A 251 -15.22 -17.64 -1.39
N PRO A 252 -14.90 -17.00 -2.53
CA PRO A 252 -15.67 -15.84 -2.96
C PRO A 252 -17.18 -16.15 -2.99
N GLU A 253 -18.02 -15.16 -2.72
CA GLU A 253 -19.48 -15.26 -2.91
C GLU A 253 -19.84 -15.24 -4.41
N TYR A 254 -19.52 -16.33 -5.12
CA TYR A 254 -19.71 -16.46 -6.57
C TYR A 254 -21.17 -16.22 -7.00
N ASP A 255 -22.13 -16.63 -6.18
CA ASP A 255 -23.56 -16.39 -6.42
C ASP A 255 -23.92 -14.90 -6.32
N LEU A 256 -23.29 -14.15 -5.41
CA LEU A 256 -23.46 -12.71 -5.31
C LEU A 256 -22.78 -11.95 -6.45
N VAL A 257 -21.58 -12.37 -6.87
CA VAL A 257 -20.89 -11.85 -8.07
C VAL A 257 -21.79 -11.97 -9.29
N TRP A 258 -22.35 -13.17 -9.53
CA TRP A 258 -23.12 -13.42 -10.75
C TRP A 258 -24.62 -13.11 -10.65
N ARG A 259 -25.07 -12.52 -9.54
CA ARG A 259 -26.49 -12.26 -9.26
C ARG A 259 -27.18 -11.41 -10.33
N ASP A 260 -26.45 -10.47 -10.93
CA ASP A 260 -26.95 -9.57 -11.98
C ASP A 260 -26.56 -10.02 -13.40
N ARG A 261 -25.96 -11.23 -13.51
CA ARG A 261 -25.45 -11.84 -14.74
C ARG A 261 -24.33 -11.04 -15.43
N ALA A 262 -23.60 -10.22 -14.68
CA ALA A 262 -22.42 -9.53 -15.14
C ALA A 262 -21.25 -9.77 -14.17
N LEU A 263 -20.03 -9.78 -14.71
CA LEU A 263 -18.81 -9.63 -13.96
C LEU A 263 -18.15 -8.32 -14.40
N GLU A 264 -18.09 -7.36 -13.49
CA GLU A 264 -17.52 -6.03 -13.69
C GLU A 264 -16.17 -5.94 -12.95
N VAL A 265 -15.09 -5.86 -13.72
CA VAL A 265 -13.72 -5.80 -13.22
C VAL A 265 -13.16 -4.39 -13.42
N VAL A 266 -12.50 -3.86 -12.39
CA VAL A 266 -11.72 -2.61 -12.43
C VAL A 266 -10.27 -2.95 -12.09
N ALA A 267 -9.38 -2.90 -13.07
CA ALA A 267 -7.95 -3.16 -12.86
C ALA A 267 -7.11 -1.88 -13.02
N VAL A 268 -6.28 -1.59 -12.02
CA VAL A 268 -5.44 -0.40 -11.94
C VAL A 268 -3.99 -0.83 -11.80
N PHE A 269 -3.13 -0.45 -12.75
CA PHE A 269 -1.71 -0.78 -12.73
C PHE A 269 -0.87 0.48 -12.51
N GLY A 270 -0.03 0.47 -11.46
CA GLY A 270 0.93 1.54 -11.20
C GLY A 270 2.24 1.33 -11.95
N PHE A 271 2.93 2.41 -12.30
CA PHE A 271 4.32 2.34 -12.75
C PHE A 271 5.26 2.01 -11.59
N GLU A 272 6.29 1.22 -11.87
CA GLU A 272 7.37 0.96 -10.92
C GLU A 272 8.21 2.22 -10.71
N ALA A 273 8.62 2.88 -11.78
CA ALA A 273 9.44 4.07 -11.70
C ALA A 273 8.96 5.16 -12.65
N ASN A 274 8.87 4.85 -13.95
CA ASN A 274 8.61 5.85 -14.98
C ASN A 274 7.74 5.27 -16.09
N PRO A 275 6.92 6.08 -16.78
CA PRO A 275 6.03 5.60 -17.85
C PRO A 275 6.79 5.27 -19.14
N THR A 276 7.65 4.25 -19.09
CA THR A 276 8.43 3.75 -20.22
C THR A 276 7.95 2.36 -20.61
N PRO A 277 8.14 1.92 -21.88
CA PRO A 277 7.81 0.55 -22.28
C PRO A 277 8.56 -0.55 -21.52
N GLN A 278 9.68 -0.22 -20.86
CA GLN A 278 10.50 -1.15 -20.09
C GLN A 278 10.07 -1.23 -18.61
N ASP A 279 9.19 -0.36 -18.15
CA ASP A 279 8.72 -0.35 -16.77
C ASP A 279 7.94 -1.64 -16.47
N ALA A 280 8.24 -2.29 -15.35
CA ALA A 280 7.62 -3.58 -15.04
C ALA A 280 6.10 -3.46 -14.85
N GLY A 281 5.60 -2.34 -14.32
CA GLY A 281 4.18 -2.06 -14.20
C GLY A 281 3.51 -1.84 -15.56
N GLN A 282 4.24 -1.20 -16.49
CA GLN A 282 3.79 -1.09 -17.89
C GLN A 282 3.67 -2.46 -18.56
N HIS A 283 4.68 -3.32 -18.38
CA HIS A 283 4.68 -4.65 -18.95
C HIS A 283 3.53 -5.51 -18.41
N ALA A 284 3.33 -5.51 -17.09
CA ALA A 284 2.24 -6.23 -16.44
C ALA A 284 0.85 -5.76 -16.94
N TYR A 285 0.65 -4.45 -17.11
CA TYR A 285 -0.57 -3.93 -17.71
C TYR A 285 -0.83 -4.49 -19.12
N GLU A 286 0.19 -4.52 -19.98
CA GLU A 286 0.06 -5.06 -21.34
C GLU A 286 -0.19 -6.57 -21.35
N GLN A 287 0.55 -7.33 -20.53
CA GLN A 287 0.36 -8.77 -20.39
C GLN A 287 -1.03 -9.13 -19.87
N PHE A 288 -1.55 -8.39 -18.90
CA PHE A 288 -2.90 -8.58 -18.38
C PHE A 288 -3.96 -8.35 -19.47
N LEU A 289 -3.81 -7.30 -20.28
CA LEU A 289 -4.72 -7.03 -21.40
C LEU A 289 -4.70 -8.15 -22.44
N ASP A 290 -3.52 -8.61 -22.82
CA ASP A 290 -3.35 -9.66 -23.82
C ASP A 290 -3.90 -11.00 -23.31
N ALA A 291 -3.59 -11.36 -22.07
CA ALA A 291 -4.10 -12.57 -21.42
C ALA A 291 -5.63 -12.55 -21.29
N THR A 292 -6.20 -11.42 -20.85
CA THR A 292 -7.66 -11.25 -20.74
C THR A 292 -8.32 -11.32 -22.11
N THR A 293 -7.75 -10.68 -23.13
CA THR A 293 -8.25 -10.74 -24.51
C THR A 293 -8.26 -12.16 -25.03
N ALA A 294 -7.15 -12.90 -24.85
CA ALA A 294 -7.02 -14.28 -25.29
C ALA A 294 -8.03 -15.19 -24.57
N PHE A 295 -8.17 -15.03 -23.25
CA PHE A 295 -9.13 -15.79 -22.45
C PHE A 295 -10.57 -15.56 -22.91
N LEU A 296 -11.00 -14.30 -23.03
CA LEU A 296 -12.36 -13.98 -23.49
C LEU A 296 -12.60 -14.42 -24.94
N THR A 297 -11.58 -14.36 -25.80
CA THR A 297 -11.65 -14.91 -27.17
C THR A 297 -11.90 -16.42 -27.17
N SER A 298 -11.26 -17.15 -26.26
CA SER A 298 -11.41 -18.60 -26.15
C SER A 298 -12.82 -19.00 -25.67
N LEU A 299 -13.41 -18.21 -24.78
CA LEU A 299 -14.75 -18.45 -24.24
C LEU A 299 -15.87 -17.96 -25.17
N GLN A 300 -15.61 -16.92 -25.95
CA GLN A 300 -16.56 -16.37 -26.92
C GLN A 300 -15.89 -16.19 -28.29
N PRO A 301 -15.89 -17.22 -29.15
CA PRO A 301 -15.29 -17.14 -30.49
C PRO A 301 -16.00 -16.14 -31.42
N ASP A 302 -17.29 -15.83 -31.20
CA ASP A 302 -18.03 -14.85 -32.00
C ASP A 302 -17.53 -13.44 -31.69
N ALA A 303 -16.77 -12.87 -32.64
CA ALA A 303 -16.22 -11.53 -32.51
C ALA A 303 -17.28 -10.42 -32.42
N SER A 304 -18.51 -10.65 -32.88
CA SER A 304 -19.61 -9.67 -32.76
C SER A 304 -20.14 -9.54 -31.33
N LYS A 305 -19.84 -10.52 -30.47
CA LYS A 305 -20.21 -10.55 -29.06
C LYS A 305 -19.08 -10.10 -28.13
N ARG A 306 -18.02 -9.52 -28.70
CA ARG A 306 -16.88 -9.00 -27.96
C ARG A 306 -16.52 -7.61 -28.42
N ALA A 307 -15.98 -6.82 -27.51
CA ALA A 307 -15.41 -5.52 -27.82
C ALA A 307 -14.07 -5.34 -27.11
N PHE A 308 -13.11 -4.71 -27.79
CA PHE A 308 -11.90 -4.22 -27.18
C PHE A 308 -11.72 -2.75 -27.55
N ILE A 309 -11.94 -1.87 -26.58
CA ILE A 309 -11.93 -0.43 -26.76
C ILE A 309 -10.69 0.12 -26.06
N ARG A 310 -9.75 0.66 -26.82
CA ARG A 310 -8.64 1.45 -26.29
C ARG A 310 -9.00 2.92 -26.34
N GLY A 311 -8.64 3.65 -25.28
CA GLY A 311 -8.86 5.07 -25.18
C GLY A 311 -7.89 5.72 -24.19
N THR A 312 -8.21 6.94 -23.83
CA THR A 312 -7.50 7.70 -22.81
C THR A 312 -8.51 8.35 -21.87
N ARG A 313 -8.14 8.50 -20.61
CA ARG A 313 -8.80 9.42 -19.69
C ARG A 313 -8.61 10.87 -20.12
N GLU A 314 -9.33 11.77 -19.47
CA GLU A 314 -9.28 13.21 -19.73
C GLU A 314 -7.88 13.82 -19.56
N ASP A 315 -7.06 13.24 -18.69
CA ASP A 315 -5.67 13.62 -18.46
C ASP A 315 -4.67 12.86 -19.35
N GLY A 316 -5.15 12.09 -20.31
CA GLY A 316 -4.32 11.37 -21.28
C GLY A 316 -3.82 10.00 -20.80
N ALA A 317 -4.10 9.59 -19.56
CA ALA A 317 -3.73 8.26 -19.08
C ALA A 317 -4.45 7.16 -19.89
N PRO A 318 -3.76 6.11 -20.35
CA PRO A 318 -4.41 5.06 -21.13
C PRO A 318 -5.47 4.29 -20.37
N LEU A 319 -6.50 3.93 -21.13
CA LEU A 319 -7.66 3.19 -20.69
C LEU A 319 -7.94 2.08 -21.69
N ALA A 320 -8.33 0.92 -21.20
CA ALA A 320 -8.85 -0.16 -22.03
C ALA A 320 -10.12 -0.75 -21.40
N VAL A 321 -11.10 -1.05 -22.26
CA VAL A 321 -12.31 -1.80 -21.89
C VAL A 321 -12.38 -3.04 -22.75
N LEU A 322 -12.44 -4.20 -22.10
CA LEU A 322 -12.75 -5.47 -22.75
C LEU A 322 -14.16 -5.89 -22.35
N GLU A 323 -14.96 -6.30 -23.33
CA GLU A 323 -16.32 -6.79 -23.11
C GLU A 323 -16.53 -8.11 -23.83
N ALA A 324 -17.28 -9.01 -23.22
CA ALA A 324 -17.75 -10.25 -23.83
C ALA A 324 -19.14 -10.63 -23.31
N GLU A 325 -20.05 -10.97 -24.22
CA GLU A 325 -21.26 -11.72 -23.88
C GLU A 325 -20.97 -13.21 -24.11
N LEU A 326 -20.88 -14.01 -23.05
CA LEU A 326 -20.56 -15.44 -23.13
C LEU A 326 -21.73 -16.26 -23.70
N PRO A 327 -21.50 -17.48 -24.22
CA PRO A 327 -22.58 -18.33 -24.74
C PRO A 327 -23.71 -18.62 -23.74
N SER A 328 -23.41 -18.60 -22.44
CA SER A 328 -24.39 -18.73 -21.33
C SER A 328 -25.28 -17.50 -21.14
N GLY A 329 -25.04 -16.41 -21.87
CA GLY A 329 -25.67 -15.11 -21.70
C GLY A 329 -25.19 -14.36 -20.46
N LEU A 330 -24.07 -14.79 -19.85
CA LEU A 330 -23.34 -14.00 -18.86
C LEU A 330 -22.53 -12.92 -19.56
N ARG A 331 -22.30 -11.79 -18.90
CA ARG A 331 -21.51 -10.69 -19.45
C ARG A 331 -20.25 -10.48 -18.63
N VAL A 332 -19.12 -10.24 -19.29
CA VAL A 332 -17.86 -9.88 -18.65
C VAL A 332 -17.44 -8.52 -19.17
N ARG A 333 -17.12 -7.60 -18.27
CA ARG A 333 -16.56 -6.28 -18.60
C ARG A 333 -15.35 -6.02 -17.74
N VAL A 334 -14.23 -5.71 -18.38
CA VAL A 334 -12.95 -5.42 -17.71
C VAL A 334 -12.51 -4.01 -18.08
N ASN A 335 -12.64 -3.09 -17.13
CA ASN A 335 -12.15 -1.73 -17.24
C ASN A 335 -10.74 -1.67 -16.66
N THR A 336 -9.79 -1.14 -17.43
CA THR A 336 -8.40 -1.05 -17.01
C THR A 336 -7.86 0.37 -17.20
N THR A 337 -6.97 0.78 -16.31
CA THR A 337 -6.18 2.02 -16.45
C THR A 337 -4.79 1.82 -15.88
N ARG A 338 -3.91 2.76 -16.23
CA ARG A 338 -2.64 2.95 -15.53
C ARG A 338 -2.67 4.18 -14.64
N VAL A 339 -1.79 4.20 -13.64
CA VAL A 339 -1.57 5.33 -12.72
C VAL A 339 -0.07 5.55 -12.49
N GLY A 340 0.29 6.74 -12.03
CA GLY A 340 1.63 7.04 -11.55
C GLY A 340 2.06 6.19 -10.35
N THR A 341 3.31 6.36 -9.93
CA THR A 341 3.86 5.75 -8.71
C THR A 341 3.06 6.10 -7.46
N TRP A 342 2.51 7.31 -7.40
CA TRP A 342 1.78 7.85 -6.25
C TRP A 342 0.32 8.15 -6.62
N LEU A 343 -0.62 7.40 -6.06
CA LEU A 343 -2.05 7.57 -6.30
C LEU A 343 -2.55 8.94 -5.81
N ASP A 344 -1.97 9.51 -4.75
CA ASP A 344 -2.34 10.86 -4.29
C ASP A 344 -1.99 11.96 -5.28
N SER A 345 -1.12 11.68 -6.26
CA SER A 345 -0.83 12.58 -7.37
C SER A 345 -1.81 12.44 -8.54
N GLU A 346 -2.66 11.40 -8.54
CA GLU A 346 -3.72 11.23 -9.52
C GLU A 346 -4.82 12.27 -9.27
N GLY A 347 -5.09 13.08 -10.29
CA GLY A 347 -6.03 14.19 -10.22
C GLY A 347 -7.50 13.80 -10.46
N PRO A 348 -8.39 14.81 -10.61
CA PRO A 348 -9.83 14.61 -10.74
C PRO A 348 -10.26 13.70 -11.90
N ALA A 349 -9.43 13.55 -12.94
CA ALA A 349 -9.72 12.66 -14.07
C ALA A 349 -9.67 11.17 -13.66
N PHE A 350 -8.73 10.77 -12.78
CA PHE A 350 -8.74 9.43 -12.17
C PHE A 350 -10.00 9.24 -11.36
N ASP A 351 -10.30 10.20 -10.48
CA ASP A 351 -11.46 10.11 -9.58
C ASP A 351 -12.75 9.93 -10.36
N ALA A 352 -13.00 10.80 -11.35
CA ALA A 352 -14.20 10.71 -12.18
C ALA A 352 -14.29 9.40 -12.99
N TRP A 353 -13.15 8.85 -13.42
CA TRP A 353 -13.12 7.52 -14.05
C TRP A 353 -13.45 6.43 -13.05
N TYR A 354 -12.75 6.40 -11.92
CA TYR A 354 -12.86 5.36 -10.91
C TYR A 354 -14.24 5.35 -10.26
N GLU A 355 -14.79 6.51 -9.89
CA GLU A 355 -16.16 6.67 -9.39
C GLU A 355 -17.23 6.20 -10.39
N ARG A 356 -16.97 6.29 -11.70
CA ARG A 356 -17.91 5.82 -12.73
C ARG A 356 -17.91 4.29 -12.87
N VAL A 357 -16.76 3.64 -12.66
CA VAL A 357 -16.62 2.19 -12.93
C VAL A 357 -16.72 1.31 -11.68
N THR A 358 -16.56 1.89 -10.48
CA THR A 358 -16.67 1.16 -9.20
C THR A 358 -18.06 0.84 -8.67
N PRO A 359 -19.17 1.54 -9.02
CA PRO A 359 -20.47 1.31 -8.39
C PRO A 359 -20.95 -0.14 -8.42
N ARG A 360 -20.63 -0.86 -9.50
CA ARG A 360 -21.04 -2.25 -9.73
C ARG A 360 -19.85 -3.19 -9.85
N ALA A 361 -18.65 -2.76 -9.48
CA ALA A 361 -17.49 -3.62 -9.59
C ALA A 361 -17.61 -4.83 -8.65
N ASP A 362 -17.40 -6.02 -9.20
CA ASP A 362 -17.28 -7.28 -8.46
C ASP A 362 -15.83 -7.56 -8.07
N LEU A 363 -14.89 -7.02 -8.86
CA LEU A 363 -13.46 -7.11 -8.63
C LEU A 363 -12.84 -5.74 -8.84
N VAL A 364 -12.19 -5.21 -7.81
CA VAL A 364 -11.24 -4.11 -7.93
C VAL A 364 -9.86 -4.68 -7.70
N PHE A 365 -8.99 -4.58 -8.69
CA PHE A 365 -7.62 -5.07 -8.62
C PHE A 365 -6.65 -3.90 -8.78
N TYR A 366 -5.82 -3.65 -7.78
CA TYR A 366 -4.70 -2.73 -7.87
C TYR A 366 -3.40 -3.52 -7.87
N SER A 367 -2.48 -3.21 -8.78
CA SER A 367 -1.10 -3.69 -8.73
C SER A 367 -0.12 -2.53 -8.88
N GLY A 368 0.62 -2.23 -7.82
CA GLY A 368 1.60 -1.16 -7.82
C GLY A 368 2.26 -0.96 -6.46
N HIS A 369 2.94 0.18 -6.31
CA HIS A 369 3.55 0.55 -5.03
C HIS A 369 2.48 0.68 -3.93
N SER A 370 2.70 0.07 -2.78
CA SER A 370 1.84 0.34 -1.61
C SER A 370 1.99 1.78 -1.11
N GLY A 371 3.11 2.42 -1.43
CA GLY A 371 3.43 3.78 -1.02
C GLY A 371 3.48 3.93 0.50
N GLN A 372 3.99 2.90 1.20
CA GLN A 372 3.94 2.80 2.68
C GLN A 372 2.51 2.95 3.22
N GLY A 373 1.54 2.43 2.46
CA GLY A 373 0.12 2.54 2.70
C GLY A 373 -0.56 3.79 2.16
N GLY A 374 0.18 4.77 1.65
CA GLY A 374 -0.41 5.97 1.03
C GLY A 374 -1.32 5.63 -0.14
N ASN A 375 -0.83 4.79 -1.07
CA ASN A 375 -1.62 4.38 -2.23
C ASN A 375 -2.79 3.46 -1.83
N VAL A 376 -2.55 2.54 -0.88
CA VAL A 376 -3.59 1.65 -0.34
C VAL A 376 -4.76 2.48 0.21
N ARG A 377 -4.45 3.45 1.11
CA ARG A 377 -5.43 4.36 1.71
C ARG A 377 -6.08 5.28 0.69
N ALA A 378 -5.32 5.81 -0.27
CA ALA A 378 -5.86 6.64 -1.34
C ALA A 378 -6.95 5.88 -2.12
N LEU A 379 -6.71 4.62 -2.47
CA LEU A 379 -7.67 3.80 -3.20
C LEU A 379 -8.88 3.42 -2.34
N MET A 380 -8.68 3.04 -1.08
CA MET A 380 -9.77 2.75 -0.13
C MET A 380 -10.70 3.94 0.10
N ASN A 381 -10.21 5.18 -0.07
CA ASN A 381 -10.99 6.41 0.06
C ASN A 381 -11.70 6.84 -1.24
N ARG A 382 -11.34 6.26 -2.38
CA ARG A 382 -11.88 6.63 -3.70
C ARG A 382 -13.01 5.70 -4.14
N GLY A 383 -13.66 6.08 -5.23
CA GLY A 383 -14.72 5.28 -5.85
C GLY A 383 -16.07 5.45 -5.16
N THR A 384 -17.12 4.99 -5.81
CA THR A 384 -18.46 4.93 -5.23
C THR A 384 -18.95 3.49 -5.31
N PHE A 385 -19.74 3.08 -4.32
CA PHE A 385 -20.21 1.72 -4.21
C PHE A 385 -21.71 1.73 -3.91
N VAL A 386 -22.41 0.71 -4.39
CA VAL A 386 -23.83 0.50 -4.10
C VAL A 386 -24.01 -0.60 -3.05
N SER A 387 -25.14 -0.55 -2.36
CA SER A 387 -25.54 -1.52 -1.34
C SER A 387 -25.64 -2.94 -1.92
N SER A 388 -25.23 -3.92 -1.13
CA SER A 388 -25.32 -5.36 -1.37
C SER A 388 -24.61 -5.87 -2.64
N GLN A 389 -23.87 -5.03 -3.35
CA GLN A 389 -22.99 -5.44 -4.46
C GLN A 389 -21.75 -6.11 -3.87
N TYR A 390 -21.52 -7.39 -4.12
CA TYR A 390 -20.32 -8.04 -3.62
C TYR A 390 -19.07 -7.46 -4.29
N LEU A 391 -18.00 -7.29 -3.53
CA LEU A 391 -16.73 -6.74 -4.00
C LEU A 391 -15.57 -7.57 -3.48
N LEU A 392 -14.77 -8.12 -4.40
CA LEU A 392 -13.42 -8.58 -4.08
C LEU A 392 -12.45 -7.42 -4.32
N TRP A 393 -11.93 -6.83 -3.25
CA TRP A 393 -10.99 -5.72 -3.30
C TRP A 393 -9.56 -6.22 -3.09
N VAL A 394 -8.76 -6.18 -4.16
CA VAL A 394 -7.41 -6.75 -4.19
C VAL A 394 -6.39 -5.63 -4.33
N VAL A 395 -5.45 -5.58 -3.39
CA VAL A 395 -4.36 -4.61 -3.36
C VAL A 395 -3.01 -5.31 -3.39
N ASN A 396 -2.50 -5.47 -4.60
CA ASN A 396 -1.23 -6.11 -4.88
C ASN A 396 -0.07 -5.09 -4.78
N GLY A 397 0.86 -5.31 -3.85
CA GLY A 397 2.02 -4.42 -3.63
C GLY A 397 2.87 -4.82 -2.43
N CYS A 398 3.91 -4.02 -2.12
CA CYS A 398 4.78 -4.29 -0.96
C CYS A 398 4.04 -4.18 0.37
N ASP A 399 3.95 -5.30 1.10
CA ASP A 399 3.45 -5.42 2.48
C ASP A 399 2.07 -4.79 2.70
N THR A 400 1.17 -4.93 1.73
CA THR A 400 -0.14 -4.23 1.75
C THR A 400 -1.00 -4.64 2.93
N LEU A 401 -0.84 -5.85 3.48
CA LEU A 401 -1.50 -6.28 4.72
C LEU A 401 -1.16 -5.36 5.92
N ALA A 402 0.05 -4.79 5.97
CA ALA A 402 0.44 -3.88 7.04
C ALA A 402 -0.24 -2.50 6.94
N TYR A 403 -0.90 -2.20 5.82
CA TYR A 403 -1.38 -0.88 5.49
C TYR A 403 -2.88 -0.78 5.24
N ILE A 404 -3.56 -1.92 5.15
CA ILE A 404 -5.01 -1.97 5.12
C ILE A 404 -5.54 -1.52 6.47
N ASP A 405 -6.61 -0.75 6.44
CA ASP A 405 -7.35 -0.33 7.61
C ASP A 405 -8.85 -0.52 7.38
N ARG A 406 -9.66 -0.10 8.35
CA ARG A 406 -11.11 -0.26 8.29
C ARG A 406 -11.81 0.73 7.34
N THR A 407 -11.09 1.64 6.67
CA THR A 407 -11.70 2.70 5.86
C THR A 407 -12.72 2.15 4.86
N LEU A 408 -12.35 1.11 4.09
CA LEU A 408 -13.26 0.58 3.10
C LEU A 408 -14.42 -0.19 3.76
N ALA A 409 -14.13 -1.05 4.75
CA ALA A 409 -15.16 -1.79 5.49
C ALA A 409 -16.19 -0.85 6.15
N ASP A 410 -15.75 0.21 6.82
CA ASP A 410 -16.64 1.17 7.47
C ASP A 410 -17.52 1.91 6.43
N ARG A 411 -16.97 2.25 5.25
CA ARG A 411 -17.76 2.79 4.12
C ARG A 411 -18.80 1.78 3.65
N ARG A 412 -18.48 0.49 3.61
CA ARG A 412 -19.40 -0.59 3.23
C ARG A 412 -20.48 -0.81 4.28
N ALA A 413 -20.15 -0.75 5.57
CA ALA A 413 -21.12 -0.83 6.67
C ALA A 413 -22.15 0.30 6.63
N LEU A 414 -21.73 1.52 6.28
CA LEU A 414 -22.66 2.67 6.09
C LEU A 414 -23.66 2.46 4.94
N LEU A 415 -23.30 1.65 3.93
CA LEU A 415 -24.16 1.33 2.78
C LEU A 415 -25.09 0.14 3.06
N ASN A 416 -24.74 -0.72 4.01
CA ASN A 416 -25.39 -2.00 4.26
C ASN A 416 -25.82 -2.13 5.73
N PRO A 417 -27.04 -1.70 6.09
CA PRO A 417 -27.53 -1.78 7.47
C PRO A 417 -27.57 -3.19 8.06
N ASP A 418 -27.58 -4.23 7.21
CA ASP A 418 -27.53 -5.65 7.60
C ASP A 418 -26.11 -6.19 7.79
N ASP A 419 -25.08 -5.36 7.60
CA ASP A 419 -23.66 -5.69 7.67
C ASP A 419 -22.89 -4.59 8.44
N PRO A 420 -23.02 -4.56 9.78
CA PRO A 420 -22.37 -3.54 10.59
C PRO A 420 -20.83 -3.67 10.63
N SER A 421 -20.27 -4.83 10.28
CA SER A 421 -18.81 -5.02 10.15
C SER A 421 -18.27 -4.49 8.84
N GLY A 422 -19.10 -4.46 7.79
CA GLY A 422 -18.76 -4.03 6.44
C GLY A 422 -18.07 -5.09 5.59
N THR A 423 -18.16 -6.36 6.00
CA THR A 423 -17.41 -7.50 5.44
C THR A 423 -18.30 -8.46 4.64
N LYS A 424 -19.59 -8.57 4.97
CA LYS A 424 -20.55 -9.47 4.28
C LYS A 424 -20.61 -9.36 2.76
N TYR A 425 -20.39 -8.16 2.24
CA TYR A 425 -20.39 -7.89 0.80
C TYR A 425 -19.03 -7.42 0.32
N MET A 426 -17.95 -7.76 1.02
CA MET A 426 -16.61 -7.34 0.67
C MET A 426 -15.53 -8.23 1.28
N ASP A 427 -14.74 -8.83 0.40
CA ASP A 427 -13.49 -9.48 0.77
C ASP A 427 -12.29 -8.62 0.36
N THR A 428 -11.27 -8.62 1.20
CA THR A 428 -10.01 -7.93 0.92
C THR A 428 -8.89 -8.93 0.70
N VAL A 429 -8.19 -8.81 -0.43
CA VAL A 429 -7.01 -9.60 -0.77
C VAL A 429 -5.78 -8.71 -0.71
N SER A 430 -4.77 -9.13 0.04
CA SER A 430 -3.56 -8.36 0.30
C SER A 430 -2.32 -9.24 0.30
N ASN A 431 -1.16 -8.61 0.27
CA ASN A 431 0.11 -9.29 0.37
C ASN A 431 0.72 -9.09 1.74
N ALA A 432 1.13 -10.19 2.36
CA ALA A 432 1.98 -10.14 3.54
C ALA A 432 3.44 -9.83 3.16
N LEU A 433 3.89 -10.22 1.98
CA LEU A 433 5.21 -9.88 1.45
C LEU A 433 5.09 -9.28 0.07
N GLY A 434 5.97 -8.35 -0.26
CA GLY A 434 5.81 -7.61 -1.49
C GLY A 434 5.73 -8.45 -2.76
N SER A 435 4.66 -8.20 -3.52
CA SER A 435 4.52 -8.69 -4.88
C SER A 435 5.40 -7.91 -5.84
N TRP A 436 5.98 -8.62 -6.80
CA TRP A 436 6.71 -8.01 -7.91
C TRP A 436 5.71 -7.49 -8.94
N PHE A 437 6.00 -6.35 -9.57
CA PHE A 437 5.15 -5.76 -10.60
C PHE A 437 4.79 -6.77 -11.71
N ARG A 438 5.77 -7.57 -12.14
CA ARG A 438 5.65 -8.62 -13.17
C ARG A 438 4.76 -9.81 -12.80
N GLU A 439 4.32 -9.92 -11.56
CA GLU A 439 3.39 -10.98 -11.14
C GLU A 439 1.96 -10.45 -11.01
N GLY A 440 1.77 -9.14 -11.10
CA GLY A 440 0.46 -8.50 -10.97
C GLY A 440 -0.51 -8.92 -12.07
N ASP A 441 -0.02 -9.13 -13.29
CA ASP A 441 -0.82 -9.64 -14.40
C ASP A 441 -1.30 -11.07 -14.14
N GLN A 442 -0.42 -11.94 -13.62
CA GLN A 442 -0.76 -13.33 -13.30
C GLN A 442 -1.78 -13.42 -12.17
N THR A 443 -1.57 -12.69 -11.07
CA THR A 443 -2.51 -12.65 -9.93
C THR A 443 -3.87 -12.10 -10.37
N GLY A 444 -3.89 -10.98 -11.09
CA GLY A 444 -5.12 -10.38 -11.60
C GLY A 444 -5.84 -11.29 -12.58
N MET A 445 -5.12 -11.89 -13.53
CA MET A 445 -5.71 -12.79 -14.53
C MET A 445 -6.27 -14.06 -13.88
N ARG A 446 -5.58 -14.62 -12.88
CA ARG A 446 -6.07 -15.79 -12.13
C ARG A 446 -7.42 -15.48 -11.48
N LEU A 447 -7.56 -14.34 -10.82
CA LEU A 447 -8.84 -13.94 -10.22
C LEU A 447 -9.94 -13.80 -11.28
N VAL A 448 -9.67 -13.14 -12.41
CA VAL A 448 -10.63 -13.04 -13.52
C VAL A 448 -11.04 -14.42 -14.04
N GLN A 449 -10.08 -15.33 -14.26
CA GLN A 449 -10.35 -16.68 -14.74
C GLN A 449 -11.23 -17.46 -13.77
N GLU A 450 -10.93 -17.41 -12.48
CA GLU A 450 -11.65 -18.17 -11.48
C GLU A 450 -13.06 -17.61 -11.26
N LEU A 451 -13.24 -16.28 -11.23
CA LEU A 451 -14.56 -15.65 -11.17
C LEU A 451 -15.43 -16.00 -12.38
N VAL A 452 -14.86 -15.98 -13.59
CA VAL A 452 -15.58 -16.41 -14.82
C VAL A 452 -15.89 -17.91 -14.80
N THR A 453 -14.94 -18.74 -14.39
CA THR A 453 -15.14 -20.19 -14.33
C THR A 453 -16.22 -20.55 -13.30
N GLY A 454 -16.20 -19.94 -12.12
CA GLY A 454 -17.23 -20.16 -11.10
C GLY A 454 -18.63 -19.68 -11.51
N GLY A 455 -18.73 -18.67 -12.40
CA GLY A 455 -20.01 -18.27 -12.98
C GLY A 455 -20.55 -19.24 -14.04
N LEU A 456 -19.66 -19.82 -14.84
CA LEU A 456 -20.02 -20.81 -15.86
C LEU A 456 -20.29 -22.20 -15.28
N GLU A 457 -19.49 -22.59 -14.28
CA GLU A 457 -19.48 -23.91 -13.66
C GLU A 457 -19.38 -23.79 -12.13
N PRO A 458 -20.47 -23.39 -11.42
CA PRO A 458 -20.45 -23.15 -9.96
C PRO A 458 -19.99 -24.34 -9.12
N SER A 459 -20.20 -25.57 -9.59
CA SER A 459 -19.73 -26.80 -8.93
C SER A 459 -18.20 -26.98 -8.98
N ARG A 460 -17.49 -26.17 -9.78
CA ARG A 460 -16.03 -26.16 -9.91
C ARG A 460 -15.40 -24.86 -9.42
N SER A 461 -16.17 -24.02 -8.71
CA SER A 461 -15.64 -22.86 -8.01
C SER A 461 -14.53 -23.27 -7.05
N LYS A 462 -13.49 -22.44 -6.95
CA LYS A 462 -12.32 -22.69 -6.12
C LYS A 462 -12.36 -21.88 -4.84
N SER A 463 -11.85 -22.46 -3.76
CA SER A 463 -11.64 -21.72 -2.52
C SER A 463 -10.50 -20.70 -2.69
N TYR A 464 -10.40 -19.73 -1.79
CA TYR A 464 -9.28 -18.78 -1.78
C TYR A 464 -7.92 -19.47 -1.73
N GLN A 465 -7.78 -20.53 -0.91
CA GLN A 465 -6.54 -21.31 -0.87
C GLN A 465 -6.23 -21.96 -2.23
N GLU A 466 -7.23 -22.50 -2.93
CA GLU A 466 -7.06 -23.14 -4.24
C GLU A 466 -6.78 -22.14 -5.37
N ILE A 467 -7.37 -20.94 -5.31
CA ILE A 467 -7.10 -19.83 -6.22
C ILE A 467 -5.63 -19.43 -6.09
N PHE A 468 -5.17 -19.16 -4.86
CA PHE A 468 -3.84 -18.61 -4.59
C PHE A 468 -2.72 -19.66 -4.45
N ALA A 469 -3.04 -20.95 -4.36
CA ALA A 469 -2.04 -22.03 -4.40
C ALA A 469 -1.19 -22.03 -5.70
N GLY A 470 -1.71 -21.42 -6.76
CA GLY A 470 -1.02 -21.27 -8.05
C GLY A 470 -0.33 -19.92 -8.26
N VAL A 471 -0.36 -19.02 -7.29
CA VAL A 471 0.37 -17.75 -7.34
C VAL A 471 1.74 -17.95 -6.69
N ASP A 472 2.71 -17.12 -7.07
CA ASP A 472 4.03 -17.10 -6.44
C ASP A 472 3.91 -17.05 -4.91
N ARG A 473 4.51 -18.04 -4.26
CA ARG A 473 4.45 -18.23 -2.81
C ARG A 473 5.18 -17.12 -2.06
N ASP A 474 6.12 -16.44 -2.71
CA ASP A 474 6.87 -15.34 -2.11
C ASP A 474 6.00 -14.08 -1.91
N GLN A 475 4.83 -13.98 -2.56
CA GLN A 475 3.90 -12.85 -2.38
C GLN A 475 3.03 -12.96 -1.11
N ILE A 476 2.94 -14.16 -0.54
CA ILE A 476 2.13 -14.51 0.63
C ILE A 476 0.77 -13.78 0.65
N ILE A 477 -0.16 -14.28 -0.16
CA ILE A 477 -1.48 -13.68 -0.27
C ILE A 477 -2.33 -14.04 0.94
N VAL A 478 -3.01 -13.03 1.48
CA VAL A 478 -3.95 -13.12 2.59
C VAL A 478 -5.30 -12.56 2.15
N VAL A 479 -6.36 -13.27 2.53
CA VAL A 479 -7.75 -12.83 2.38
C VAL A 479 -8.34 -12.58 3.75
N THR A 480 -8.98 -11.43 3.91
CA THR A 480 -9.74 -11.05 5.11
C THR A 480 -11.14 -10.55 4.75
N GLY A 481 -12.07 -10.61 5.70
CA GLY A 481 -13.47 -10.20 5.47
C GLY A 481 -14.38 -11.33 5.01
N GLU A 482 -13.83 -12.52 4.76
CA GLU A 482 -14.59 -13.67 4.25
C GLU A 482 -15.31 -14.47 5.34
N GLU A 483 -15.17 -14.10 6.62
CA GLU A 483 -15.66 -14.86 7.77
C GLU A 483 -17.13 -15.26 7.66
N ASP A 484 -17.93 -14.41 7.02
CA ASP A 484 -19.36 -14.55 6.82
C ASP A 484 -19.75 -14.98 5.40
N ASN A 485 -18.78 -15.32 4.54
CA ASN A 485 -19.06 -15.94 3.25
C ASN A 485 -19.74 -17.29 3.44
N VAL A 486 -20.88 -17.45 2.75
CA VAL A 486 -21.74 -18.63 2.83
C VAL A 486 -21.74 -19.49 1.57
N PHE A 487 -21.21 -19.00 0.44
CA PHE A 487 -21.12 -19.78 -0.79
C PHE A 487 -20.38 -21.09 -0.57
N GLN A 488 -20.96 -22.16 -1.10
CA GLN A 488 -20.36 -23.46 -1.22
C GLN A 488 -20.65 -23.96 -2.63
N PRO A 489 -19.66 -24.54 -3.34
CA PRO A 489 -19.93 -25.14 -4.64
C PRO A 489 -20.97 -26.24 -4.47
N GLU A 490 -21.95 -26.31 -5.38
CA GLU A 490 -22.91 -27.40 -5.41
C GLU A 490 -22.14 -28.71 -5.60
N THR A 491 -21.95 -29.48 -4.53
CA THR A 491 -21.21 -30.74 -4.60
C THR A 491 -22.03 -31.75 -5.39
N GLY A 492 -21.84 -31.79 -6.70
CA GLY A 492 -22.16 -32.97 -7.50
C GLY A 492 -21.24 -34.10 -7.05
N ALA A 493 -21.65 -34.85 -6.02
CA ALA A 493 -20.87 -35.95 -5.43
C ALA A 493 -19.40 -35.59 -5.12
N GLY A 494 -19.18 -34.86 -4.02
CA GLY A 494 -17.95 -34.81 -3.21
C GLY A 494 -16.59 -34.64 -3.92
N PRO A 495 -15.90 -33.49 -3.80
CA PRO A 495 -14.53 -33.37 -4.30
C PRO A 495 -13.59 -34.37 -3.59
N PRO A 496 -12.56 -34.90 -4.27
CA PRO A 496 -11.49 -35.63 -3.61
C PRO A 496 -10.80 -34.69 -2.61
N SER A 497 -10.59 -35.17 -1.38
CA SER A 497 -9.94 -34.45 -0.29
C SER A 497 -8.66 -33.76 -0.75
N VAL A 498 -8.58 -32.43 -0.59
CA VAL A 498 -7.34 -31.66 -0.76
C VAL A 498 -6.27 -32.28 0.15
N PRO A 499 -5.08 -32.65 -0.36
CA PRO A 499 -4.02 -33.18 0.48
C PRO A 499 -3.62 -32.12 1.50
N THR A 500 -3.64 -32.48 2.79
CA THR A 500 -2.94 -31.71 3.82
C THR A 500 -1.50 -31.50 3.35
N PRO A 501 -0.94 -30.27 3.43
CA PRO A 501 0.45 -30.02 3.06
C PRO A 501 1.35 -31.04 3.78
N GLN A 502 1.92 -31.98 3.03
CA GLN A 502 2.92 -32.87 3.59
C GLN A 502 4.20 -32.06 3.79
N ASP A 503 4.77 -32.17 4.98
CA ASP A 503 6.12 -31.67 5.24
C ASP A 503 7.06 -32.16 4.12
N PRO A 504 7.95 -31.31 3.60
CA PRO A 504 8.94 -31.75 2.63
C PRO A 504 9.75 -32.90 3.26
N PRO A 505 9.98 -34.01 2.53
CA PRO A 505 10.69 -35.16 3.07
C PRO A 505 12.05 -34.72 3.62
N SER A 506 12.31 -35.11 4.86
CA SER A 506 13.58 -34.88 5.54
C SER A 506 14.71 -35.44 4.66
N ARG A 507 15.55 -34.56 4.10
CA ARG A 507 16.74 -34.98 3.36
C ARG A 507 17.73 -35.58 4.36
N GLU A 508 17.72 -36.90 4.51
CA GLU A 508 18.85 -37.64 5.07
C GLU A 508 20.06 -37.46 4.14
N GLY A 509 21.15 -36.96 4.72
CA GLY A 509 22.37 -36.60 4.01
C GLY A 509 23.14 -37.82 3.52
N THR A 510 23.61 -37.77 2.28
CA THR A 510 24.78 -38.52 1.80
C THR A 510 25.61 -37.59 0.93
N PRO A 511 26.95 -37.53 1.10
CA PRO A 511 27.78 -36.53 0.44
C PRO A 511 28.13 -36.94 -0.99
N ALA A 512 27.97 -36.03 -1.95
CA ALA A 512 28.46 -36.20 -3.32
C ALA A 512 29.46 -35.08 -3.67
N GLY A 513 30.60 -35.51 -4.21
CA GLY A 513 31.72 -34.67 -4.66
C GLY A 513 31.45 -33.91 -5.96
N PRO A 514 32.48 -33.24 -6.50
CA PRO A 514 32.31 -32.13 -7.43
C PRO A 514 32.20 -32.59 -8.88
N GLY A 515 31.13 -32.17 -9.56
CA GLY A 515 30.91 -32.33 -11.00
C GLY A 515 30.52 -30.99 -11.62
N ALA A 516 31.16 -30.65 -12.73
CA ALA A 516 31.20 -29.34 -13.37
C ALA A 516 29.85 -28.80 -13.88
N LEU A 517 29.71 -27.47 -13.85
CA LEU A 517 28.64 -26.69 -14.50
C LEU A 517 29.23 -25.86 -15.66
N ASP A 518 28.54 -25.91 -16.79
CA ASP A 518 28.63 -24.99 -17.94
C ASP A 518 27.58 -23.85 -17.79
N PRO A 519 27.60 -22.75 -18.57
CA PRO A 519 27.57 -21.42 -17.96
C PRO A 519 26.33 -20.56 -18.30
N LYS A 520 26.08 -19.62 -17.37
CA LYS A 520 25.57 -18.25 -17.54
C LYS A 520 24.21 -18.05 -18.23
N VAL A 521 23.19 -17.90 -17.38
CA VAL A 521 22.12 -16.92 -17.61
C VAL A 521 22.49 -15.66 -16.82
N GLU A 522 22.65 -14.53 -17.50
CA GLU A 522 22.83 -13.22 -16.87
C GLU A 522 21.48 -12.77 -16.29
N ASN A 523 21.38 -12.72 -14.96
CA ASN A 523 20.28 -12.05 -14.27
C ASN A 523 20.57 -10.55 -14.28
N SER A 524 19.63 -9.77 -14.82
CA SER A 524 19.56 -8.33 -14.59
C SER A 524 19.20 -8.06 -13.13
N ASP A 525 19.79 -7.01 -12.57
CA ASP A 525 19.45 -6.48 -11.25
C ASP A 525 18.03 -5.90 -11.30
N ASP A 526 17.03 -6.69 -10.91
CA ASP A 526 15.63 -6.31 -10.91
C ASP A 526 15.18 -5.88 -9.49
N GLY A 527 14.72 -4.63 -9.37
CA GLY A 527 14.41 -3.98 -8.10
C GLY A 527 13.04 -4.36 -7.53
N GLY A 528 12.99 -5.21 -6.52
CA GLY A 528 11.76 -5.43 -5.79
C GLY A 528 11.98 -5.95 -4.39
N CYS A 529 10.90 -5.94 -3.63
CA CYS A 529 10.89 -6.02 -2.19
C CYS A 529 11.13 -7.44 -1.63
N ALA A 530 11.31 -8.48 -2.45
CA ALA A 530 11.36 -9.86 -1.97
C ALA A 530 12.79 -10.35 -1.67
N THR A 531 12.95 -10.88 -0.46
CA THR A 531 14.25 -11.28 0.11
C THR A 531 14.68 -12.68 -0.36
N GLY A 532 15.30 -12.76 -1.54
CA GLY A 532 15.99 -13.96 -2.00
C GLY A 532 17.39 -14.10 -1.39
N ARG A 533 17.62 -15.07 -0.49
CA ARG A 533 18.92 -15.34 0.15
C ARG A 533 19.93 -15.91 -0.86
N SER A 534 20.68 -15.06 -1.56
CA SER A 534 21.82 -15.46 -2.41
C SER A 534 23.11 -15.49 -1.57
N SER A 535 23.65 -16.69 -1.32
CA SER A 535 25.00 -16.85 -0.75
C SER A 535 26.07 -16.72 -1.84
N ARG A 536 26.74 -15.56 -1.95
CA ARG A 536 27.96 -15.40 -2.76
C ARG A 536 29.18 -15.17 -1.86
N SER A 537 30.29 -15.84 -2.21
CA SER A 537 31.61 -15.75 -1.56
C SER A 537 32.36 -14.47 -1.99
N PRO A 538 33.16 -13.83 -1.12
CA PRO A 538 33.72 -12.48 -1.33
C PRO A 538 34.99 -12.39 -2.22
N ALA A 539 35.14 -13.24 -3.25
CA ALA A 539 36.41 -13.30 -4.01
C ALA A 539 36.46 -12.53 -5.35
N ASP A 540 35.34 -12.05 -5.93
CA ASP A 540 35.31 -11.56 -7.32
C ASP A 540 34.88 -10.09 -7.50
N LEU A 541 35.61 -9.14 -6.90
CA LEU A 541 35.45 -7.70 -7.20
C LEU A 541 36.80 -6.98 -7.25
N GLY A 542 37.58 -7.26 -8.31
CA GLY A 542 38.97 -6.80 -8.42
C GLY A 542 39.38 -6.25 -9.78
N THR A 543 38.49 -5.68 -10.60
CA THR A 543 38.93 -5.10 -11.90
C THR A 543 38.07 -3.96 -12.49
N ALA A 544 36.88 -3.65 -11.95
CA ALA A 544 36.00 -2.64 -12.57
C ALA A 544 36.30 -1.17 -12.20
N PHE A 545 37.10 -0.89 -11.15
CA PHE A 545 37.27 0.48 -10.63
C PHE A 545 38.32 1.35 -11.35
N ALA A 546 39.13 0.79 -12.25
CA ALA A 546 40.25 1.53 -12.87
C ALA A 546 39.84 2.46 -14.03
N VAL A 547 38.67 2.25 -14.66
CA VAL A 547 38.28 3.00 -15.87
C VAL A 547 37.52 4.30 -15.57
N ILE A 548 36.84 4.40 -14.42
CA ILE A 548 36.03 5.57 -14.08
C ILE A 548 36.87 6.71 -13.48
N ALA A 549 37.97 6.40 -12.79
CA ALA A 549 38.83 7.40 -12.15
C ALA A 549 39.61 8.28 -13.16
N VAL A 550 39.92 7.76 -14.36
CA VAL A 550 40.68 8.47 -15.39
C VAL A 550 39.82 9.53 -16.11
N SER A 551 38.52 9.28 -16.28
CA SER A 551 37.59 10.20 -16.94
C SER A 551 37.29 11.45 -16.12
N VAL A 552 37.25 11.32 -14.79
CA VAL A 552 36.97 12.45 -13.87
C VAL A 552 38.18 13.39 -13.71
N LEU A 553 39.40 12.87 -13.83
CA LEU A 553 40.63 13.66 -13.76
C LEU A 553 40.90 14.49 -15.03
N LEU A 554 40.46 14.02 -16.20
CA LEU A 554 40.58 14.78 -17.46
C LEU A 554 39.55 15.91 -17.58
N ALA A 555 38.34 15.74 -17.04
CA ALA A 555 37.32 16.79 -17.02
C ALA A 555 37.67 17.97 -16.10
N ARG A 556 38.39 17.72 -14.99
CA ARG A 556 38.80 18.80 -14.05
C ARG A 556 39.95 19.67 -14.55
N ARG A 557 40.69 19.25 -15.58
CA ARG A 557 41.81 20.04 -16.14
C ARG A 557 41.37 21.05 -17.21
N ALA A 558 40.16 20.91 -17.75
CA ALA A 558 39.62 21.80 -18.78
C ALA A 558 38.92 23.07 -18.24
N LEU A 559 38.61 23.13 -16.93
CA LEU A 559 37.82 24.22 -16.33
C LEU A 559 38.65 25.25 -15.53
N ARG A 560 39.97 25.28 -15.68
CA ARG A 560 40.84 26.32 -15.11
C ARG A 560 41.70 26.95 -16.21
N GLY A 561 41.06 27.76 -17.05
CA GLY A 561 41.70 28.66 -18.01
C GLY A 561 41.43 30.11 -17.64
N GLU A 562 42.51 30.87 -17.46
CA GLU A 562 42.60 32.23 -16.94
C GLU A 562 41.89 33.31 -17.78
N GLY A 563 41.37 34.34 -17.11
CA GLY A 563 40.91 35.58 -17.74
C GLY A 563 41.35 36.81 -16.93
N ARG A 564 42.56 37.31 -17.23
CA ARG A 564 43.03 38.66 -16.84
C ARG A 564 42.36 39.71 -17.72
N SER A 565 41.80 40.76 -17.15
CA SER A 565 41.48 41.99 -17.87
C SER A 565 42.17 43.20 -17.22
N ILE A 566 42.82 43.96 -18.09
CA ILE A 566 43.73 45.07 -17.85
C ILE A 566 42.94 46.37 -18.01
N CYS A 567 42.97 47.26 -17.02
CA CYS A 567 42.53 48.63 -17.17
C CYS A 567 43.59 49.44 -17.96
N ARG A 568 43.22 50.03 -19.09
CA ARG A 568 43.94 51.15 -19.70
C ARG A 568 42.97 52.23 -20.19
N ALA A 569 43.25 53.45 -19.77
CA ALA A 569 42.62 54.69 -20.17
C ALA A 569 42.98 55.09 -21.60
N ALA A 570 42.10 55.84 -22.26
CA ALA A 570 42.38 56.55 -23.50
C ALA A 570 42.25 58.09 -23.29
N PRO A 571 42.99 58.92 -24.06
CA PRO A 571 43.21 60.34 -23.81
C PRO A 571 42.28 61.28 -24.62
N PRO A 572 42.32 62.62 -24.38
CA PRO A 572 41.32 63.57 -24.88
C PRO A 572 41.76 64.36 -26.12
N ALA A 573 40.80 64.93 -26.86
CA ALA A 573 40.90 66.17 -27.66
C ALA A 573 39.56 66.48 -28.38
N PRO A 574 39.31 67.70 -28.90
CA PRO A 574 39.50 69.03 -28.30
C PRO A 574 38.24 69.93 -28.45
N ALA A 575 38.33 71.16 -27.94
CA ALA A 575 37.26 72.14 -27.79
C ALA A 575 37.01 73.06 -29.01
N THR A 576 35.88 73.78 -28.93
CA THR A 576 35.40 74.97 -29.69
C THR A 576 34.78 74.68 -31.06
N LYS A 577 33.62 75.20 -31.46
CA LYS A 577 32.77 76.33 -31.03
C LYS A 577 31.29 75.95 -31.18
#